data_AF-A0A352YZ39-F1
#
_entry.id   AF-A0A352YZ39-F1
#
_cell.length_a   1.000
_cell.length_b   1.000
_cell.length_c   1.000
_cell.angle_alpha   90.00
_cell.angle_beta   90.00
_cell.angle_gamma   90.00
#
_symmetry.space_group_name_H-M   'P 1'
#
loop_
_entity.id
_entity.type
_entity.pdbx_description
1 polymer ?
#
loop_
_entity_poly.entity_id
_entity_poly.type
_entity_poly.pdbx_seq_one_letter_code
_entity_poly.pdbx_strand_id
1 'polypeptide(L)'
;MDKIINAEAFEAFLVKAFKFTTEELASLYNEAGELTEFTSIERKDAERISKLSADKTNQYNRGLKEGAMKLEKELKEKYEVESDLIGIELFDHVIETKIADVESAKPEEVLKHPEVIKALNEKDKLLKAKDKELIDKLKAKEDEINSANLFKEVESFGLAEFDNLNPILPEDARKAKALKDVLVGELKKYKYQRDADGFIVLKEDSTPLLDDHGNHINFKDHIKGHAEKYFDFKTAEDRSSSGLKPVPGQGNKVRKPKDEADYQSMMKDPTLTPKQKIEIKDLHIKN
;
A
#
# COMPACT_ATOMS: atom_id res chain seq x y z
N MET A 1 69.06 46.17 -24.29
CA MET A 1 69.26 47.13 -23.19
C MET A 1 70.07 46.42 -22.13
N ASP A 2 71.38 46.49 -22.26
CA ASP A 2 72.29 45.95 -21.25
C ASP A 2 72.22 46.88 -20.05
N LYS A 3 71.52 46.45 -19.00
CA LYS A 3 71.50 47.16 -17.73
C LYS A 3 72.86 46.94 -17.08
N ILE A 4 73.76 47.91 -17.27
CA ILE A 4 75.00 48.00 -16.50
C ILE A 4 74.60 48.11 -15.04
N ILE A 5 74.90 47.08 -14.25
CA ILE A 5 74.66 47.09 -12.81
C ILE A 5 75.56 48.18 -12.22
N ASN A 6 74.98 49.15 -11.52
CA ASN A 6 75.75 50.17 -10.81
C ASN A 6 76.60 49.48 -9.72
N ALA A 7 77.92 49.68 -9.77
CA ALA A 7 78.87 49.07 -8.82
C ALA A 7 78.53 49.43 -7.37
N GLU A 8 78.10 50.66 -7.09
CA GLU A 8 77.67 51.08 -5.76
C GLU A 8 76.46 50.29 -5.25
N ALA A 9 75.53 49.94 -6.17
CA ALA A 9 74.35 49.14 -5.82
C ALA A 9 74.73 47.67 -5.55
N PHE A 10 75.73 47.15 -6.25
CA PHE A 10 76.26 45.80 -6.02
C PHE A 10 76.98 45.70 -4.67
N GLU A 11 77.86 46.65 -4.35
CA GLU A 11 78.55 46.69 -3.06
C GLU A 11 77.59 46.87 -1.89
N ALA A 12 76.61 47.79 -2.02
CA ALA A 12 75.58 47.97 -1.02
C ALA A 12 74.77 46.69 -0.77
N PHE A 13 74.52 45.89 -1.80
CA PHE A 13 73.88 44.59 -1.67
C PHE A 13 74.76 43.59 -0.91
N LEU A 14 76.05 43.48 -1.23
CA LEU A 14 76.97 42.56 -0.54
C LEU A 14 77.12 42.90 0.95
N VAL A 15 77.21 44.17 1.30
CA VAL A 15 77.24 44.62 2.72
C VAL A 15 75.92 44.30 3.41
N LYS A 16 74.78 44.59 2.77
CA LYS A 16 73.48 44.47 3.43
C LYS A 16 73.01 43.03 3.55
N ALA A 17 73.10 42.26 2.47
CA ALA A 17 72.59 40.89 2.33
C ALA A 17 73.58 39.84 2.84
N PHE A 18 74.87 40.03 2.61
CA PHE A 18 75.92 39.06 2.98
C PHE A 18 76.84 39.53 4.10
N LYS A 19 76.63 40.74 4.63
CA LYS A 19 77.43 41.30 5.74
C LYS A 19 78.93 41.30 5.41
N PHE A 20 79.28 41.69 4.19
CA PHE A 20 80.67 41.95 3.84
C PHE A 20 81.18 43.18 4.60
N THR A 21 82.41 43.07 5.11
CA THR A 21 83.18 44.18 5.65
C THR A 21 83.87 44.96 4.53
N THR A 22 84.34 46.16 4.81
CA THR A 22 85.10 47.00 3.86
C THR A 22 86.38 46.31 3.35
N GLU A 23 87.03 45.52 4.20
CA GLU A 23 88.24 44.75 3.83
C GLU A 23 87.90 43.58 2.89
N GLU A 24 86.81 42.85 3.17
CA GLU A 24 86.35 41.76 2.32
C GLU A 24 85.85 42.27 0.96
N LEU A 25 85.23 43.45 0.91
CA LEU A 25 84.84 44.10 -0.35
C LEU A 25 86.04 44.49 -1.20
N ALA A 26 87.06 45.12 -0.59
CA ALA A 26 88.26 45.53 -1.31
C ALA A 26 88.99 44.31 -1.91
N SER A 27 88.95 43.16 -1.23
CA SER A 27 89.56 41.92 -1.71
C SER A 27 88.89 41.30 -2.95
N LEU A 28 87.71 41.78 -3.36
CA LEU A 28 87.00 41.30 -4.55
C LEU A 28 87.52 41.95 -5.85
N TYR A 29 88.27 43.04 -5.77
CA TYR A 29 88.74 43.81 -6.93
C TYR A 29 90.25 43.67 -7.13
N ASN A 30 90.71 43.62 -8.38
CA ASN A 30 92.14 43.70 -8.71
C ASN A 30 92.65 45.16 -8.68
N GLU A 31 93.96 45.37 -8.87
CA GLU A 31 94.58 46.70 -8.90
C GLU A 31 94.07 47.61 -10.05
N ALA A 32 93.43 47.02 -11.08
CA ALA A 32 92.80 47.75 -12.18
C ALA A 32 91.33 48.12 -11.89
N GLY A 33 90.79 47.75 -10.71
CA GLY A 33 89.41 48.01 -10.31
C GLY A 33 88.38 47.06 -10.92
N GLU A 34 88.82 45.95 -11.51
CA GLU A 34 87.94 44.92 -12.07
C GLU A 34 87.64 43.83 -11.03
N LEU A 35 86.40 43.34 -11.02
CA LEU A 35 85.97 42.22 -10.18
C LEU A 35 86.72 40.94 -10.54
N THR A 36 87.21 40.26 -9.53
CA THR A 36 87.92 38.99 -9.65
C THR A 36 87.05 37.83 -9.17
N GLU A 37 87.49 37.05 -8.20
CA GLU A 37 86.84 35.78 -7.82
C GLU A 37 85.64 35.96 -6.90
N PHE A 38 84.57 35.22 -7.18
CA PHE A 38 83.31 35.24 -6.42
C PHE A 38 83.25 34.22 -5.28
N THR A 39 84.31 33.46 -5.04
CA THR A 39 84.34 32.32 -4.08
C THR A 39 83.96 32.71 -2.65
N SER A 40 84.33 33.91 -2.20
CA SER A 40 83.96 34.43 -0.89
C SER A 40 82.47 34.78 -0.79
N ILE A 41 81.87 35.28 -1.88
CA ILE A 41 80.44 35.58 -2.00
C ILE A 41 79.65 34.27 -2.01
N GLU A 42 80.09 33.28 -2.78
CA GLU A 42 79.48 31.95 -2.84
C GLU A 42 79.46 31.27 -1.46
N ARG A 43 80.55 31.35 -0.70
CA ARG A 43 80.62 30.81 0.66
C ARG A 43 79.62 31.49 1.60
N LYS A 44 79.56 32.83 1.61
CA LYS A 44 78.62 33.55 2.47
C LYS A 44 77.16 33.34 2.06
N ASP A 45 76.88 33.17 0.77
CA ASP A 45 75.53 32.80 0.31
C ASP A 45 75.17 31.38 0.73
N ALA A 46 76.08 30.41 0.61
CA ALA A 46 75.87 29.05 1.10
C ALA A 46 75.59 29.01 2.62
N GLU A 47 76.35 29.78 3.42
CA GLU A 47 76.11 29.92 4.86
C GLU A 47 74.73 30.55 5.16
N ARG A 48 74.34 31.58 4.40
CA ARG A 48 73.03 32.24 4.53
C ARG A 48 71.88 31.28 4.20
N ILE A 49 71.99 30.53 3.11
CA ILE A 49 70.97 29.55 2.68
C ILE A 49 70.83 28.43 3.72
N SER A 50 71.96 27.92 4.24
CA SER A 50 71.96 26.90 5.29
C SER A 50 71.25 27.39 6.55
N LYS A 51 71.53 28.61 7.00
CA LYS A 51 70.84 29.23 8.16
C LYS A 51 69.34 29.39 7.91
N LEU A 52 68.95 29.86 6.73
CA LEU A 52 67.55 30.01 6.36
C LEU A 52 66.80 28.66 6.34
N SER A 53 67.46 27.59 5.87
CA SER A 53 66.90 26.24 5.88
C SER A 53 66.71 25.69 7.29
N ALA A 54 67.69 25.92 8.17
CA ALA A 54 67.60 25.53 9.58
C ALA A 54 66.48 26.31 10.30
N ASP A 55 66.39 27.62 10.09
CA ASP A 55 65.34 28.46 10.68
C ASP A 55 63.94 28.04 10.22
N LYS A 56 63.76 27.73 8.93
CA LYS A 56 62.50 27.18 8.42
C LYS A 56 62.10 25.90 9.14
N THR A 57 63.04 24.99 9.34
CA THR A 57 62.80 23.71 10.03
C THR A 57 62.43 23.94 11.49
N ASN A 58 63.13 24.85 12.17
CA ASN A 58 62.85 25.19 13.56
C ASN A 58 61.47 25.85 13.73
N GLN A 59 61.10 26.77 12.83
CA GLN A 59 59.77 27.39 12.84
C GLN A 59 58.67 26.37 12.59
N TYR A 60 58.87 25.44 11.65
CA TYR A 60 57.92 24.37 11.38
C TYR A 60 57.71 23.47 12.60
N ASN A 61 58.80 23.02 13.23
CA ASN A 61 58.73 22.19 14.44
C ASN A 61 58.08 22.91 15.62
N ARG A 62 58.31 24.23 15.74
CA ARG A 62 57.62 25.05 16.73
C ARG A 62 56.13 25.12 16.47
N GLY A 63 55.73 25.35 15.21
CA GLY A 63 54.32 25.35 14.80
C GLY A 63 53.62 24.03 15.09
N LEU A 64 54.26 22.89 14.84
CA LEU A 64 53.73 21.57 15.19
C LEU A 64 53.49 21.42 16.70
N LYS A 65 54.46 21.84 17.53
CA LYS A 65 54.33 21.76 18.99
C LYS A 65 53.22 22.67 19.52
N GLU A 66 53.16 23.92 19.06
CA GLU A 66 52.12 24.85 19.48
C GLU A 66 50.73 24.39 19.01
N GLY A 67 50.63 23.80 17.81
CA GLY A 67 49.40 23.20 17.30
C GLY A 67 48.93 22.01 18.14
N ALA A 68 49.85 21.09 18.48
CA ALA A 68 49.55 19.95 19.33
C ALA A 68 49.08 20.40 20.72
N MET A 69 49.78 21.35 21.35
CA MET A 69 49.39 21.88 22.66
C MET A 69 48.01 22.55 22.65
N LYS A 70 47.68 23.31 21.58
CA LYS A 70 46.35 23.90 21.44
C LYS A 70 45.27 22.83 21.29
N LEU A 71 45.51 21.83 20.46
CA LEU A 71 44.56 20.73 20.25
C LEU A 71 44.33 19.94 21.53
N GLU A 72 45.38 19.61 22.27
CA GLU A 72 45.28 18.92 23.57
C GLU A 72 44.52 19.76 24.59
N LYS A 73 44.74 21.08 24.62
CA LYS A 73 44.01 21.99 25.49
C LYS A 73 42.53 22.06 25.12
N GLU A 74 42.21 22.23 23.84
CA GLU A 74 40.82 22.23 23.36
C GLU A 74 40.12 20.90 23.63
N LEU A 75 40.84 19.77 23.53
CA LEU A 75 40.29 18.45 23.85
C LEU A 75 39.96 18.34 25.34
N LYS A 76 40.88 18.74 26.23
CA LYS A 76 40.66 18.76 27.69
C LYS A 76 39.51 19.68 28.07
N GLU A 77 39.43 20.88 27.49
CA GLU A 77 38.34 21.84 27.73
C GLU A 77 36.99 21.30 27.22
N LYS A 78 36.93 20.78 25.99
CA LYS A 78 35.69 20.32 25.37
C LYS A 78 35.07 19.12 26.07
N TYR A 79 35.90 18.21 26.57
CA TYR A 79 35.43 17.01 27.26
C TYR A 79 35.49 17.15 28.79
N GLU A 80 35.90 18.31 29.31
CA GLU A 80 35.98 18.60 30.75
C GLU A 80 36.83 17.55 31.50
N VAL A 81 38.00 17.19 30.94
CA VAL A 81 38.90 16.18 31.50
C VAL A 81 40.21 16.84 31.97
N GLU A 82 40.53 16.69 33.25
CA GLU A 82 41.86 17.03 33.80
C GLU A 82 42.81 15.84 33.68
N SER A 83 43.86 15.99 32.89
CA SER A 83 44.87 14.94 32.68
C SER A 83 46.20 15.56 32.28
N ASP A 84 47.31 14.99 32.75
CA ASP A 84 48.67 15.35 32.35
C ASP A 84 49.13 14.60 31.10
N LEU A 85 48.32 13.69 30.58
CA LEU A 85 48.62 12.92 29.38
C LEU A 85 48.64 13.81 28.12
N ILE A 86 49.39 13.36 27.12
CA ILE A 86 49.59 14.03 25.83
C ILE A 86 49.45 13.05 24.66
N GLY A 87 49.21 13.56 23.46
CA GLY A 87 49.09 12.76 22.26
C GLY A 87 47.95 11.74 22.33
N ILE A 88 48.23 10.51 21.89
CA ILE A 88 47.23 9.42 21.78
C ILE A 88 46.73 8.98 23.17
N GLU A 89 47.60 8.98 24.18
CA GLU A 89 47.23 8.56 25.55
C GLU A 89 46.16 9.49 26.14
N LEU A 90 46.19 10.79 25.80
CA LEU A 90 45.13 11.72 26.18
C LEU A 90 43.79 11.38 25.52
N PHE A 91 43.82 10.99 24.23
CA PHE A 91 42.61 10.60 23.51
C PHE A 91 41.97 9.36 24.12
N ASP A 92 42.77 8.33 24.41
CA ASP A 92 42.29 7.09 25.01
C ASP A 92 41.69 7.38 26.39
N HIS A 93 42.34 8.20 27.21
CA HIS A 93 41.83 8.60 28.51
C HIS A 93 40.50 9.38 28.43
N VAL A 94 40.34 10.30 27.47
CA VAL A 94 39.08 11.02 27.25
C VAL A 94 37.94 10.06 26.88
N ILE A 95 38.22 9.08 26.02
CA ILE A 95 37.24 8.07 25.61
C ILE A 95 36.84 7.21 26.81
N GLU A 96 37.80 6.69 27.55
CA GLU A 96 37.54 5.86 28.73
C GLU A 96 36.72 6.60 29.79
N THR A 97 37.07 7.86 30.07
CA THR A 97 36.35 8.69 31.04
C THR A 97 34.90 8.92 30.61
N LYS A 98 34.67 9.25 29.33
CA LYS A 98 33.31 9.49 28.84
C LYS A 98 32.48 8.22 28.71
N ILE A 99 33.09 7.07 28.46
CA ILE A 99 32.40 5.78 28.51
C ILE A 99 32.01 5.44 29.95
N ALA A 100 32.91 5.64 30.92
CA ALA A 100 32.60 5.42 32.33
C ALA A 100 31.48 6.35 32.83
N ASP A 101 31.43 7.61 32.38
CA ASP A 101 30.32 8.53 32.66
C ASP A 101 28.98 7.97 32.14
N VAL A 102 28.97 7.31 30.97
CA VAL A 102 27.77 6.70 30.39
C VAL A 102 27.37 5.40 31.10
N GLU A 103 28.33 4.55 31.48
CA GLU A 103 28.05 3.31 32.22
C GLU A 103 27.56 3.58 33.65
N SER A 104 28.02 4.68 34.26
CA SER A 104 27.57 5.14 35.57
C SER A 104 26.31 6.02 35.53
N ALA A 105 25.90 6.46 34.33
CA ALA A 105 24.69 7.26 34.15
C ALA A 105 23.45 6.48 34.59
N LYS A 106 22.58 7.14 35.35
CA LYS A 106 21.31 6.53 35.76
C LYS A 106 20.41 6.38 34.53
N PRO A 107 19.57 5.33 34.45
CA PRO A 107 18.66 5.12 33.32
C PRO A 107 17.79 6.34 32.97
N GLU A 108 17.45 7.15 33.97
CA GLU A 108 16.67 8.37 33.82
C GLU A 108 17.39 9.50 33.05
N GLU A 109 18.72 9.54 33.09
CA GLU A 109 19.54 10.53 32.37
C GLU A 109 19.69 10.14 30.89
N VAL A 110 19.84 8.84 30.63
CA VAL A 110 19.86 8.29 29.26
C VAL A 110 18.53 8.56 28.54
N LEU A 111 17.40 8.41 29.23
CA LEU A 111 16.07 8.69 28.68
C LEU A 111 15.83 10.18 28.36
N LYS A 112 16.57 11.09 29.00
CA LYS A 112 16.51 12.54 28.72
C LYS A 112 17.37 12.95 27.52
N HIS A 113 18.20 12.05 26.99
CA HIS A 113 19.06 12.36 25.85
C HIS A 113 18.21 12.72 24.62
N PRO A 114 18.51 13.81 23.89
CA PRO A 114 17.68 14.28 22.77
C PRO A 114 17.41 13.21 21.69
N GLU A 115 18.41 12.39 21.37
CA GLU A 115 18.24 11.30 20.40
C GLU A 115 17.33 10.18 20.90
N VAL A 116 17.34 9.90 22.21
CA VAL A 116 16.44 8.91 22.82
C VAL A 116 15.01 9.45 22.81
N ILE A 117 14.82 10.73 23.15
CA ILE A 117 13.50 11.40 23.07
C ILE A 117 12.97 11.38 21.63
N LYS A 118 13.80 11.67 20.62
CA LYS A 118 13.41 11.57 19.20
C LYS A 118 12.99 10.15 18.85
N ALA A 119 13.79 9.14 19.19
CA ALA A 119 13.49 7.74 18.92
C ALA A 119 12.18 7.28 19.59
N LEU A 120 11.94 7.68 20.84
CA LEU A 120 10.69 7.38 21.56
C LEU A 120 9.49 8.03 20.87
N ASN A 121 9.60 9.31 20.49
CA ASN A 121 8.54 10.02 19.78
C ASN A 121 8.23 9.41 18.41
N GLU A 122 9.25 8.97 17.67
CA GLU A 122 9.07 8.27 16.40
C GLU A 122 8.40 6.92 16.61
N LYS A 123 8.83 6.16 17.62
CA LYS A 123 8.21 4.87 17.98
C LYS A 123 6.74 5.05 18.32
N ASP A 124 6.39 6.07 19.12
CA ASP A 124 5.01 6.37 19.50
C ASP A 124 4.15 6.77 18.30
N LYS A 125 4.70 7.54 17.36
CA LYS A 125 4.00 7.86 16.10
C LYS A 125 3.74 6.60 15.27
N LEU A 126 4.74 5.72 15.14
CA LEU A 126 4.61 4.47 14.39
C LEU A 126 3.59 3.52 15.05
N LEU A 127 3.60 3.41 16.38
CA LEU A 127 2.64 2.61 17.13
C LEU A 127 1.22 3.15 16.94
N LYS A 128 0.99 4.45 17.10
CA LYS A 128 -0.33 5.06 16.87
C LYS A 128 -0.83 4.85 15.43
N ALA A 129 0.07 4.93 14.44
CA ALA A 129 -0.29 4.66 13.05
C ALA A 129 -0.67 3.18 12.84
N LYS A 130 0.08 2.24 13.46
CA LYS A 130 -0.21 0.80 13.41
C LYS A 130 -1.51 0.45 14.12
N ASP A 131 -1.77 1.01 15.29
CA ASP A 131 -3.01 0.81 16.03
C ASP A 131 -4.20 1.29 15.22
N LYS A 132 -4.10 2.47 14.59
CA LYS A 132 -5.15 2.98 13.69
C LYS A 132 -5.36 2.04 12.49
N GLU A 133 -4.29 1.59 11.84
CA GLU A 133 -4.36 0.63 10.73
C GLU A 133 -5.06 -0.68 11.14
N LEU A 134 -4.77 -1.19 12.34
CA LEU A 134 -5.40 -2.40 12.86
C LEU A 134 -6.86 -2.18 13.22
N ILE A 135 -7.21 -1.05 13.83
CA ILE A 135 -8.60 -0.69 14.13
C ILE A 135 -9.41 -0.58 12.83
N ASP A 136 -8.87 0.08 11.81
CA ASP A 136 -9.55 0.24 10.52
C ASP A 136 -9.73 -1.12 9.81
N LYS A 137 -8.73 -2.01 9.88
CA LYS A 137 -8.85 -3.40 9.37
C LYS A 137 -9.88 -4.23 10.13
N LEU A 138 -9.93 -4.11 11.46
CA LEU A 138 -10.90 -4.81 12.28
C LEU A 138 -12.32 -4.34 11.94
N LYS A 139 -12.55 -3.02 11.86
CA LYS A 139 -13.85 -2.47 11.45
C LYS A 139 -14.25 -2.95 10.06
N ALA A 140 -13.36 -2.89 9.08
CA ALA A 140 -13.65 -3.37 7.73
C ALA A 140 -14.02 -4.88 7.72
N LYS A 141 -13.36 -5.69 8.56
CA LYS A 141 -13.66 -7.12 8.70
C LYS A 141 -14.98 -7.36 9.42
N GLU A 142 -15.29 -6.60 10.46
CA GLU A 142 -16.58 -6.63 11.14
C GLU A 142 -17.71 -6.25 10.18
N ASP A 143 -17.55 -5.18 9.40
CA ASP A 143 -18.52 -4.74 8.40
C ASP A 143 -18.73 -5.79 7.29
N GLU A 144 -17.66 -6.46 6.85
CA GLU A 144 -17.73 -7.58 5.89
C GLU A 144 -18.51 -8.77 6.47
N ILE A 145 -18.23 -9.15 7.72
CA ILE A 145 -18.92 -10.24 8.41
C ILE A 145 -20.39 -9.90 8.65
N ASN A 146 -20.67 -8.68 9.12
CA ASN A 146 -22.03 -8.19 9.37
C ASN A 146 -22.84 -8.17 8.08
N SER A 147 -22.26 -7.67 6.98
CA SER A 147 -22.90 -7.66 5.66
C SER A 147 -23.13 -9.08 5.13
N ALA A 148 -22.19 -10.00 5.32
CA ALA A 148 -22.35 -11.39 4.93
C ALA A 148 -23.43 -12.12 5.74
N ASN A 149 -23.51 -11.87 7.04
CA ASN A 149 -24.55 -12.44 7.91
C ASN A 149 -25.93 -11.88 7.55
N LEU A 150 -26.03 -10.56 7.35
CA LEU A 150 -27.26 -9.92 6.90
C LEU A 150 -27.71 -10.48 5.55
N PHE A 151 -26.78 -10.68 4.61
CA PHE A 151 -27.11 -11.26 3.32
C PHE A 151 -27.62 -12.71 3.43
N LYS A 152 -27.07 -13.53 4.35
CA LYS A 152 -27.61 -14.88 4.59
C LYS A 152 -29.07 -14.85 5.07
N GLU A 153 -29.42 -13.87 5.90
CA GLU A 153 -30.81 -13.69 6.31
C GLU A 153 -31.67 -13.27 5.10
N VAL A 154 -31.22 -12.27 4.34
CA VAL A 154 -31.87 -11.82 3.10
C VAL A 154 -32.06 -12.96 2.11
N GLU A 155 -31.07 -13.81 1.91
CA GLU A 155 -31.13 -15.02 1.07
C GLU A 155 -32.23 -15.96 1.57
N SER A 156 -32.25 -16.26 2.86
CA SER A 156 -33.26 -17.15 3.45
C SER A 156 -34.67 -16.60 3.31
N PHE A 157 -34.88 -15.31 3.60
CA PHE A 157 -36.19 -14.66 3.46
C PHE A 157 -36.57 -14.52 1.98
N GLY A 158 -35.61 -14.20 1.11
CA GLY A 158 -35.85 -14.05 -0.32
C GLY A 158 -36.22 -15.34 -1.01
N LEU A 159 -35.58 -16.46 -0.64
CA LEU A 159 -35.95 -17.78 -1.13
C LEU A 159 -37.33 -18.22 -0.61
N ALA A 160 -37.68 -17.88 0.64
CA ALA A 160 -39.02 -18.17 1.17
C ALA A 160 -40.11 -17.39 0.42
N GLU A 161 -39.91 -16.09 0.18
CA GLU A 161 -40.84 -15.29 -0.62
C GLU A 161 -40.88 -15.75 -2.09
N PHE A 162 -39.74 -16.14 -2.66
CA PHE A 162 -39.69 -16.72 -4.00
C PHE A 162 -40.50 -18.02 -4.09
N ASP A 163 -40.37 -18.92 -3.12
CA ASP A 163 -41.13 -20.17 -3.08
C ASP A 163 -42.64 -19.90 -2.90
N ASN A 164 -43.03 -18.85 -2.16
CA ASN A 164 -44.43 -18.42 -2.05
C ASN A 164 -45.06 -17.96 -3.37
N LEU A 165 -44.25 -17.50 -4.34
CA LEU A 165 -44.73 -17.12 -5.68
C LEU A 165 -45.05 -18.34 -6.55
N ASN A 166 -44.78 -19.56 -6.09
CA ASN A 166 -44.97 -20.82 -6.82
C ASN A 166 -44.28 -20.83 -8.20
N PRO A 167 -42.94 -20.72 -8.23
CA PRO A 167 -42.16 -20.72 -9.47
C PRO A 167 -42.19 -22.09 -10.14
N ILE A 168 -42.25 -22.10 -11.47
CA ILE A 168 -42.11 -23.31 -12.27
C ILE A 168 -40.63 -23.66 -12.36
N LEU A 169 -40.21 -24.67 -11.62
CA LEU A 169 -38.82 -25.15 -11.59
C LEU A 169 -38.66 -26.50 -12.30
N PRO A 170 -37.47 -26.81 -12.85
CA PRO A 170 -37.16 -28.13 -13.37
C PRO A 170 -37.30 -29.22 -12.30
N GLU A 171 -37.75 -30.42 -12.69
CA GLU A 171 -37.86 -31.58 -11.78
C GLU A 171 -36.50 -32.04 -11.22
N ASP A 172 -35.41 -31.75 -11.94
CA ASP A 172 -34.04 -32.03 -11.48
C ASP A 172 -33.62 -31.02 -10.40
N ALA A 173 -33.48 -31.52 -9.17
CA ALA A 173 -33.10 -30.73 -8.00
C ALA A 173 -31.80 -29.94 -8.18
N ARG A 174 -30.83 -30.44 -8.97
CA ARG A 174 -29.57 -29.71 -9.22
C ARG A 174 -29.80 -28.50 -10.10
N LYS A 175 -30.63 -28.64 -11.14
CA LYS A 175 -30.97 -27.55 -12.06
C LYS A 175 -31.88 -26.53 -11.38
N ALA A 176 -32.84 -26.98 -10.57
CA ALA A 176 -33.68 -26.10 -9.77
C ALA A 176 -32.84 -25.27 -8.78
N LYS A 177 -31.86 -25.89 -8.11
CA LYS A 177 -30.92 -25.17 -7.24
C LYS A 177 -30.08 -24.16 -8.01
N ALA A 178 -29.49 -24.56 -9.15
CA ALA A 178 -28.69 -23.63 -9.96
C ALA A 178 -29.48 -22.39 -10.41
N LEU A 179 -30.78 -22.53 -10.71
CA LEU A 179 -31.63 -21.38 -11.02
C LEU A 179 -31.92 -20.52 -9.78
N LYS A 180 -32.21 -21.13 -8.63
CA LYS A 180 -32.33 -20.39 -7.36
C LYS A 180 -31.05 -19.60 -7.05
N ASP A 181 -29.87 -20.19 -7.32
CA ASP A 181 -28.57 -19.52 -7.14
C ASP A 181 -28.42 -18.30 -8.08
N VAL A 182 -29.04 -18.29 -9.26
CA VAL A 182 -29.08 -17.10 -10.15
C VAL A 182 -29.86 -15.97 -9.49
N LEU A 183 -31.03 -16.25 -8.91
CA LEU A 183 -31.82 -15.25 -8.18
C LEU A 183 -31.03 -14.70 -6.98
N VAL A 184 -30.41 -15.57 -6.20
CA VAL A 184 -29.54 -15.17 -5.07
C VAL A 184 -28.38 -14.31 -5.56
N GLY A 185 -27.77 -14.66 -6.70
CA GLY A 185 -26.72 -13.87 -7.34
C GLY A 185 -27.16 -12.46 -7.74
N GLU A 186 -28.40 -12.28 -8.18
CA GLU A 186 -28.98 -10.97 -8.46
C GLU A 186 -29.24 -10.16 -7.19
N LEU A 187 -29.79 -10.79 -6.14
CA LEU A 187 -30.01 -10.15 -4.85
C LEU A 187 -28.68 -9.68 -4.22
N LYS A 188 -27.60 -10.45 -4.39
CA LYS A 188 -26.27 -10.11 -3.85
C LYS A 188 -25.69 -8.79 -4.38
N LYS A 189 -26.20 -8.27 -5.50
CA LYS A 189 -25.75 -6.98 -6.07
C LYS A 189 -26.25 -5.78 -5.28
N TYR A 190 -27.24 -5.96 -4.40
CA TYR A 190 -27.85 -4.89 -3.64
C TYR A 190 -27.38 -4.90 -2.18
N LYS A 191 -27.48 -3.73 -1.55
CA LYS A 191 -27.30 -3.59 -0.11
C LYS A 191 -28.65 -3.69 0.58
N TYR A 192 -28.65 -4.20 1.80
CA TYR A 192 -29.86 -4.38 2.59
C TYR A 192 -29.65 -3.77 3.97
N GLN A 193 -30.75 -3.33 4.57
CA GLN A 193 -30.79 -2.95 5.97
C GLN A 193 -32.00 -3.62 6.63
N ARG A 194 -31.80 -4.11 7.84
CA ARG A 194 -32.87 -4.73 8.60
C ARG A 194 -33.86 -3.67 9.09
N ASP A 195 -35.14 -3.95 8.91
CA ASP A 195 -36.26 -3.15 9.42
C ASP A 195 -37.14 -4.03 10.33
N ALA A 196 -38.06 -3.43 11.08
CA ALA A 196 -38.84 -4.11 12.12
C ALA A 196 -39.56 -5.38 11.63
N ASP A 197 -40.07 -5.36 10.39
CA ASP A 197 -40.86 -6.44 9.80
C ASP A 197 -40.23 -7.03 8.51
N GLY A 198 -38.99 -6.66 8.16
CA GLY A 198 -38.37 -7.11 6.91
C GLY A 198 -37.02 -6.47 6.58
N PHE A 199 -36.79 -6.19 5.30
CA PHE A 199 -35.55 -5.58 4.80
C PHE A 199 -35.84 -4.38 3.91
N ILE A 200 -35.03 -3.33 4.04
CA ILE A 200 -35.01 -2.20 3.11
C ILE A 200 -33.91 -2.47 2.10
N VAL A 201 -34.24 -2.37 0.81
CA VAL A 201 -33.26 -2.45 -0.27
C VAL A 201 -32.61 -1.08 -0.43
N LEU A 202 -31.28 -1.06 -0.44
CA LEU A 202 -30.49 0.17 -0.55
C LEU A 202 -29.74 0.20 -1.88
N LYS A 203 -29.53 1.41 -2.38
CA LYS A 203 -28.61 1.71 -3.49
C LYS A 203 -27.16 1.64 -3.00
N GLU A 204 -26.21 1.73 -3.93
CA GLU A 204 -24.77 1.73 -3.61
C GLU A 204 -24.38 2.87 -2.65
N ASP A 205 -25.06 4.02 -2.75
CA ASP A 205 -24.91 5.22 -1.92
C ASP A 205 -25.56 5.11 -0.53
N SER A 206 -26.10 3.94 -0.17
CA SER A 206 -26.78 3.66 1.10
C SER A 206 -28.10 4.44 1.30
N THR A 207 -28.69 4.95 0.22
CA THR A 207 -30.07 5.48 0.25
C THR A 207 -31.09 4.39 -0.11
N PRO A 208 -32.34 4.47 0.38
CA PRO A 208 -33.40 3.55 -0.01
C PRO A 208 -33.60 3.48 -1.53
N LEU A 209 -33.75 2.27 -2.05
CA LEU A 209 -34.14 2.04 -3.44
C LEU A 209 -35.59 2.49 -3.63
N LEU A 210 -35.82 3.38 -4.58
CA LEU A 210 -37.13 3.95 -4.89
C LEU A 210 -37.70 3.32 -6.17
N ASP A 211 -39.02 3.17 -6.23
CA ASP A 211 -39.75 2.82 -7.44
C ASP A 211 -39.89 4.02 -8.40
N ASP A 212 -40.45 3.79 -9.58
CA ASP A 212 -40.70 4.82 -10.61
C ASP A 212 -41.66 5.94 -10.13
N HIS A 213 -42.34 5.72 -9.00
CA HIS A 213 -43.30 6.65 -8.39
C HIS A 213 -42.71 7.39 -7.17
N GLY A 214 -41.43 7.13 -6.84
CA GLY A 214 -40.72 7.77 -5.73
C GLY A 214 -40.95 7.15 -4.35
N ASN A 215 -41.61 5.98 -4.25
CA ASN A 215 -41.81 5.27 -3.00
C ASN A 215 -40.70 4.23 -2.76
N HIS A 216 -40.48 3.86 -1.50
CA HIS A 216 -39.51 2.80 -1.17
C HIS A 216 -39.97 1.45 -1.74
N ILE A 217 -39.07 0.75 -2.44
CA ILE A 217 -39.37 -0.60 -2.92
C ILE A 217 -39.43 -1.55 -1.72
N ASN A 218 -40.59 -2.20 -1.55
CA ASN A 218 -40.76 -3.25 -0.56
C ASN A 218 -39.91 -4.48 -0.96
N PHE A 219 -39.30 -5.14 0.02
CA PHE A 219 -38.48 -6.32 -0.19
C PHE A 219 -39.18 -7.40 -1.03
N LYS A 220 -40.47 -7.64 -0.78
CA LYS A 220 -41.26 -8.63 -1.53
C LYS A 220 -41.41 -8.26 -3.00
N ASP A 221 -41.71 -6.99 -3.28
CA ASP A 221 -41.85 -6.50 -4.65
C ASP A 221 -40.50 -6.48 -5.38
N HIS A 222 -39.41 -6.21 -4.66
CA HIS A 222 -38.06 -6.33 -5.19
C HIS A 222 -37.75 -7.77 -5.63
N ILE A 223 -38.01 -8.76 -4.77
CA ILE A 223 -37.81 -10.19 -5.11
C ILE A 223 -38.68 -10.58 -6.29
N LYS A 224 -39.97 -10.23 -6.27
CA LYS A 224 -40.91 -10.53 -7.35
C LYS A 224 -40.44 -9.94 -8.68
N GLY A 225 -40.05 -8.67 -8.71
CA GLY A 225 -39.57 -8.00 -9.93
C GLY A 225 -38.26 -8.57 -10.48
N HIS A 226 -37.40 -9.15 -9.63
CA HIS A 226 -36.23 -9.90 -10.11
C HIS A 226 -36.60 -11.31 -10.57
N ALA A 227 -37.48 -11.99 -9.84
CA ALA A 227 -37.88 -13.35 -10.15
C ALA A 227 -38.70 -13.43 -11.46
N GLU A 228 -39.58 -12.46 -11.75
CA GLU A 228 -40.32 -12.35 -13.02
C GLU A 228 -39.44 -12.24 -14.27
N LYS A 229 -38.16 -11.84 -14.12
CA LYS A 229 -37.22 -11.76 -15.26
C LYS A 229 -36.67 -13.13 -15.66
N TYR A 230 -36.66 -14.09 -14.74
CA TYR A 230 -35.97 -15.38 -14.90
C TYR A 230 -36.89 -16.59 -14.76
N PHE A 231 -38.09 -16.41 -14.18
CA PHE A 231 -38.99 -17.50 -13.84
C PHE A 231 -40.41 -17.23 -14.30
N ASP A 232 -41.06 -18.30 -14.76
CA ASP A 232 -42.51 -18.34 -14.93
C ASP A 232 -43.15 -18.83 -13.62
N PHE A 233 -44.31 -18.27 -13.28
CA PHE A 233 -45.06 -18.63 -12.08
C PHE A 233 -46.37 -19.31 -12.44
N LYS A 234 -46.85 -20.20 -11.56
CA LYS A 234 -48.16 -20.81 -11.72
C LYS A 234 -49.26 -19.76 -11.52
N THR A 235 -50.09 -19.53 -12.53
CA THR A 235 -51.18 -18.53 -12.50
C THR A 235 -52.45 -19.00 -11.77
N ALA A 236 -52.47 -20.23 -11.25
CA ALA A 236 -53.46 -20.76 -10.30
C ALA A 236 -52.90 -22.04 -9.66
N GLU A 237 -53.45 -22.48 -8.52
CA GLU A 237 -53.35 -23.90 -8.14
C GLU A 237 -53.83 -24.71 -9.35
N ASP A 238 -53.06 -25.73 -9.75
CA ASP A 238 -53.54 -26.76 -10.67
C ASP A 238 -54.82 -27.33 -10.04
N ARG A 239 -55.99 -26.77 -10.40
CA ARG A 239 -57.26 -27.43 -10.17
C ARG A 239 -57.11 -28.72 -10.96
N SER A 240 -56.79 -29.79 -10.24
CA SER A 240 -56.91 -31.14 -10.74
C SER A 240 -58.39 -31.37 -11.01
N SER A 241 -58.85 -30.85 -12.15
CA SER A 241 -59.90 -31.53 -12.87
C SER A 241 -59.38 -32.95 -13.05
N SER A 242 -60.10 -33.90 -12.48
CA SER A 242 -59.90 -35.32 -12.71
C SER A 242 -60.25 -35.61 -14.18
N GLY A 243 -59.42 -35.11 -15.09
CA GLY A 243 -59.49 -35.29 -16.52
C GLY A 243 -58.21 -36.00 -16.93
N LEU A 244 -58.36 -37.19 -17.51
CA LEU A 244 -57.28 -38.07 -17.91
C LEU A 244 -56.17 -37.31 -18.66
N LYS A 245 -54.91 -37.58 -18.27
CA LYS A 245 -53.73 -37.20 -19.07
C LYS A 245 -53.94 -37.67 -20.51
N PRO A 246 -53.84 -36.81 -21.54
CA PRO A 246 -53.96 -37.26 -22.92
C PRO A 246 -52.71 -38.07 -23.26
N VAL A 247 -52.91 -39.36 -23.55
CA VAL A 247 -51.89 -40.17 -24.23
C VAL A 247 -51.88 -39.72 -25.69
N PRO A 248 -50.75 -39.23 -26.23
CA PRO A 248 -50.68 -38.82 -27.62
C PRO A 248 -50.73 -40.08 -28.51
N GLY A 249 -51.76 -40.18 -29.36
CA GLY A 249 -51.74 -41.14 -30.48
C GLY A 249 -52.98 -42.01 -30.72
N GLN A 250 -54.15 -41.74 -30.14
CA GLN A 250 -55.37 -42.49 -30.48
C GLN A 250 -56.46 -41.59 -31.04
N GLY A 251 -56.66 -41.66 -32.36
CA GLY A 251 -57.84 -41.10 -33.01
C GLY A 251 -59.10 -41.77 -32.45
N ASN A 252 -60.07 -40.94 -32.05
CA ASN A 252 -61.37 -41.36 -31.53
C ASN A 252 -62.11 -42.25 -32.54
N LYS A 253 -62.02 -43.56 -32.38
CA LYS A 253 -62.92 -44.52 -33.03
C LYS A 253 -64.20 -44.63 -32.21
N VAL A 254 -65.34 -44.41 -32.86
CA VAL A 254 -66.66 -44.52 -32.23
C VAL A 254 -66.94 -46.00 -31.93
N ARG A 255 -67.41 -46.30 -30.72
CA ARG A 255 -67.66 -47.67 -30.27
C ARG A 255 -69.03 -48.16 -30.79
N LYS A 256 -69.12 -49.43 -31.20
CA LYS A 256 -70.37 -50.11 -31.58
C LYS A 256 -71.34 -50.20 -30.37
N PRO A 257 -72.64 -49.85 -30.53
CA PRO A 257 -73.64 -50.03 -29.48
C PRO A 257 -73.81 -51.49 -29.08
N LYS A 258 -74.03 -51.76 -27.79
CA LYS A 258 -74.22 -53.12 -27.26
C LYS A 258 -75.65 -53.62 -27.35
N ASP A 259 -76.64 -52.74 -27.22
CA ASP A 259 -78.07 -53.03 -27.25
C ASP A 259 -78.88 -51.82 -27.76
N GLU A 260 -80.19 -51.96 -27.91
CA GLU A 260 -81.08 -50.90 -28.41
C GLU A 260 -81.10 -49.68 -27.48
N ALA A 261 -81.01 -49.88 -26.17
CA ALA A 261 -80.99 -48.78 -25.21
C ALA A 261 -79.69 -47.97 -25.31
N ASP A 262 -78.55 -48.65 -25.48
CA ASP A 262 -77.24 -48.07 -25.71
C ASP A 262 -77.23 -47.27 -27.03
N TYR A 263 -77.82 -47.81 -28.11
CA TYR A 263 -77.97 -47.11 -29.38
C TYR A 263 -78.78 -45.80 -29.25
N GLN A 264 -79.93 -45.86 -28.58
CA GLN A 264 -80.78 -44.67 -28.38
C GLN A 264 -80.11 -43.61 -27.50
N SER A 265 -79.31 -44.03 -26.51
CA SER A 265 -78.54 -43.10 -25.67
C SER A 265 -77.43 -42.41 -26.46
N MET A 266 -76.70 -43.15 -27.31
CA MET A 266 -75.67 -42.59 -28.18
C MET A 266 -76.25 -41.63 -29.22
N MET A 267 -77.39 -41.95 -29.85
CA MET A 267 -78.00 -41.04 -30.85
C MET A 267 -78.49 -39.72 -30.25
N LYS A 268 -78.86 -39.74 -28.97
CA LYS A 268 -79.31 -38.55 -28.22
C LYS A 268 -78.18 -37.70 -27.66
N ASP A 269 -76.94 -38.19 -27.68
CA ASP A 269 -75.78 -37.43 -27.18
C ASP A 269 -75.54 -36.18 -28.06
N PRO A 270 -75.57 -34.96 -27.48
CA PRO A 270 -75.31 -33.72 -28.21
C PRO A 270 -73.82 -33.51 -28.56
N THR A 271 -72.90 -34.27 -27.96
CA THR A 271 -71.46 -34.14 -28.18
C THR A 271 -70.97 -34.88 -29.43
N LEU A 272 -71.78 -35.79 -29.99
CA LEU A 272 -71.46 -36.55 -31.18
C LEU A 272 -71.75 -35.75 -32.46
N THR A 273 -70.77 -35.70 -33.35
CA THR A 273 -70.93 -35.06 -34.67
C THR A 273 -71.88 -35.86 -35.57
N PRO A 274 -72.51 -35.23 -36.57
CA PRO A 274 -73.40 -35.91 -37.52
C PRO A 274 -72.74 -37.12 -38.22
N LYS A 275 -71.44 -37.05 -38.53
CA LYS A 275 -70.69 -38.17 -39.13
C LYS A 275 -70.58 -39.38 -38.19
N GLN A 276 -70.35 -39.14 -36.90
CA GLN A 276 -70.25 -40.20 -35.89
C GLN A 276 -71.61 -40.86 -35.63
N LYS A 277 -72.70 -40.09 -35.68
CA LYS A 277 -74.07 -40.64 -35.59
C LYS A 277 -74.42 -41.54 -36.78
N ILE A 278 -73.95 -41.21 -37.98
CA ILE A 278 -74.08 -42.07 -39.17
C ILE A 278 -73.28 -43.36 -38.98
N GLU A 279 -72.04 -43.29 -38.50
CA GLU A 279 -71.20 -44.47 -38.25
C GLU A 279 -71.82 -45.41 -37.19
N ILE A 280 -72.40 -44.85 -36.12
CA ILE A 280 -73.13 -45.63 -35.11
C ILE A 280 -74.36 -46.31 -35.71
N LYS A 281 -75.12 -45.61 -36.57
CA LYS A 281 -76.29 -46.16 -37.27
C LYS A 281 -75.88 -47.32 -38.20
N ASP A 282 -74.81 -47.17 -38.96
CA ASP A 282 -74.31 -48.22 -39.86
C ASP A 282 -73.82 -49.46 -39.09
N LEU A 283 -73.22 -49.24 -37.91
CA LEU A 283 -72.78 -50.32 -37.02
C LEU A 283 -73.94 -51.06 -36.35
N HIS A 284 -75.08 -50.39 -36.13
CA HIS A 284 -76.29 -50.99 -35.57
C HIS A 284 -77.07 -51.81 -36.61
N ILE A 285 -77.19 -51.33 -37.86
CA ILE A 285 -77.92 -52.01 -38.95
C ILE A 285 -77.25 -53.30 -39.43
N LYS A 286 -75.94 -53.48 -39.19
CA LYS A 286 -75.19 -54.70 -39.53
C LYS A 286 -75.38 -55.88 -38.56
N ASN A 287 -76.42 -55.84 -37.71
CA ASN A 287 -76.84 -56.93 -36.82
C ASN A 287 -78.23 -57.44 -37.22
#